data_AF-A0A517ZGZ1-F1
#
_entry.id   AF-A0A517ZGZ1-F1
#
_cell.length_a   1.000
_cell.length_b   1.000
_cell.length_c   1.000
_cell.angle_alpha   90.00
_cell.angle_beta   90.00
_cell.angle_gamma   90.00
#
_symmetry.space_group_name_H-M   'P 1'
#
loop_
_entity.id
_entity.type
_entity.pdbx_description
1 polymer ?
#
loop_
_entity_poly.entity_id
_entity_poly.type
_entity_poly.pdbx_seq_one_letter_code
_entity_poly.pdbx_strand_id
1 'polypeptide(L)'
;MFERISIELTNKCSKGCSFCYNESGPGGATLWQADEVVAFVKDCAGHGIKAVSFGGGEPLEFDGINEILKRLDGVLFRSITTNGLPLGQGQLRPLVNASPDKVHVSLHFPQNRTEVARVVRHVQLLKENGIRTGVNLLVAKSQLDVAKRAAESLTAAGLTDEEIVYLPMRGFDTPTPEEIASVAASPQFQSMTCLPECGASQRFCSVRWDKSVAWCSYTESRRKLKEATYYGLCAAMHDVGLKPCDKTLVELSIDRDVSLAVEPLSYFTFHAGLTVSVDYPAAHSMDTEWFATDKNGHVAFLASKEPGAVPKVFLDVFGHQYSFYDLEEHLLDPAAGNHVQFNLVDFFEAGPGYFFCIDRFNDPPNMTLEECGFALSSLSKEGHEELPHGKRRMVTGLFNWNEEYFHNTSASSNYGYHQSRIDAICWLKNVSVMERLPSDSMLLPVEGHTVAWVYETPRESMRTLYEEGLVLSLLREDFYPSPHRFGFYTYANDDYAGGPYHQRKLPQNPVHIDQLAGKTREVCSHVHFASVEFSQMPRFQPAEYFPCAVTYGKWVDLEGNAHSYD
;
A
#
# COMPACT_ATOMS: atom_id res chain seq x y z
N MET A 1 -38.49 21.16 -4.01
CA MET A 1 -38.61 20.08 -5.02
C MET A 1 -37.20 19.69 -5.38
N PHE A 2 -36.87 18.40 -5.30
CA PHE A 2 -35.53 17.92 -5.61
C PHE A 2 -35.15 18.22 -7.05
N GLU A 3 -33.91 18.65 -7.28
CA GLU A 3 -33.35 18.87 -8.63
C GLU A 3 -32.37 17.77 -8.99
N ARG A 4 -31.69 17.18 -7.99
CA ARG A 4 -30.67 16.14 -8.17
C ARG A 4 -30.79 15.06 -7.12
N ILE A 5 -30.50 13.83 -7.52
CA ILE A 5 -30.42 12.66 -6.64
C ILE A 5 -29.02 12.05 -6.73
N SER A 6 -28.45 11.64 -5.59
CA SER A 6 -27.23 10.81 -5.57
C SER A 6 -27.61 9.42 -5.13
N ILE A 7 -27.33 8.42 -5.97
CA ILE A 7 -27.61 7.01 -5.66
C ILE A 7 -26.29 6.27 -5.48
N GLU A 8 -26.12 5.69 -4.29
CA GLU A 8 -25.06 4.74 -4.01
C GLU A 8 -25.58 3.35 -4.40
N LEU A 9 -25.04 2.77 -5.46
CA LEU A 9 -25.59 1.53 -6.05
C LEU A 9 -25.25 0.28 -5.22
N THR A 10 -24.09 0.32 -4.57
CA THR A 10 -23.52 -0.78 -3.79
C THR A 10 -22.70 -0.23 -2.64
N ASN A 11 -22.45 -1.05 -1.61
CA ASN A 11 -21.39 -0.81 -0.63
C ASN A 11 -20.10 -1.59 -0.94
N LYS A 12 -20.10 -2.41 -2.00
CA LYS A 12 -18.93 -3.17 -2.40
C LYS A 12 -17.90 -2.24 -3.04
N CYS A 13 -16.65 -2.35 -2.59
CA CYS A 13 -15.53 -1.62 -3.16
C CYS A 13 -14.23 -2.37 -2.89
N SER A 14 -13.53 -2.80 -3.93
CA SER A 14 -12.23 -3.47 -3.78
C SER A 14 -11.14 -2.57 -3.17
N LYS A 15 -11.30 -1.23 -3.20
CA LYS A 15 -10.30 -0.28 -2.66
C LYS A 15 -10.27 -0.21 -1.12
N GLY A 16 -11.41 -0.42 -0.44
CA GLY A 16 -11.47 -0.53 1.03
C GLY A 16 -10.81 0.61 1.86
N CYS A 17 -10.97 1.88 1.46
CA CYS A 17 -10.31 3.00 2.15
C CYS A 17 -10.72 3.12 3.64
N SER A 18 -9.75 3.32 4.54
CA SER A 18 -9.97 3.49 5.98
C SER A 18 -10.81 4.72 6.36
N PHE A 19 -10.79 5.77 5.54
CA PHE A 19 -11.58 7.01 5.72
C PHE A 19 -12.93 6.99 4.98
N CYS A 20 -13.37 5.83 4.47
CA CYS A 20 -14.61 5.76 3.70
C CYS A 20 -15.84 6.07 4.58
N TYR A 21 -16.52 7.19 4.31
CA TYR A 21 -17.75 7.57 5.02
C TYR A 21 -18.92 6.60 4.83
N ASN A 22 -18.84 5.74 3.80
CA ASN A 22 -19.86 4.73 3.50
C ASN A 22 -19.48 3.34 4.05
N GLU A 23 -18.30 3.22 4.69
CA GLU A 23 -17.77 1.95 5.20
C GLU A 23 -17.75 0.86 4.11
N SER A 24 -17.41 1.27 2.88
CA SER A 24 -17.36 0.38 1.73
C SER A 24 -16.10 -0.47 1.73
N GLY A 25 -16.24 -1.72 1.33
CA GLY A 25 -15.13 -2.67 1.28
C GLY A 25 -15.43 -3.90 0.43
N PRO A 26 -14.49 -4.84 0.29
CA PRO A 26 -14.65 -6.03 -0.55
C PRO A 26 -15.83 -6.92 -0.15
N GLY A 27 -16.14 -6.98 1.15
CA GLY A 27 -17.31 -7.69 1.71
C GLY A 27 -18.62 -6.90 1.69
N GLY A 28 -18.66 -5.77 0.97
CA GLY A 28 -19.86 -4.93 0.88
C GLY A 28 -21.02 -5.61 0.16
N ALA A 29 -22.23 -5.05 0.33
CA ALA A 29 -23.46 -5.63 -0.18
C ALA A 29 -24.16 -4.70 -1.20
N THR A 30 -25.11 -5.28 -1.94
CA THR A 30 -25.90 -4.61 -2.98
C THR A 30 -27.37 -5.01 -2.81
N LEU A 31 -28.28 -4.05 -2.60
CA LEU A 31 -29.73 -4.31 -2.60
C LEU A 31 -30.45 -3.78 -3.85
N TRP A 32 -29.78 -2.92 -4.63
CA TRP A 32 -30.33 -2.41 -5.88
C TRP A 32 -30.27 -3.45 -6.98
N GLN A 33 -31.28 -3.44 -7.85
CA GLN A 33 -31.28 -4.13 -9.14
C GLN A 33 -31.31 -3.09 -10.25
N ALA A 34 -30.68 -3.37 -11.39
CA ALA A 34 -30.57 -2.41 -12.48
C ALA A 34 -31.94 -1.91 -12.98
N ASP A 35 -32.89 -2.82 -13.20
CA ASP A 35 -34.27 -2.50 -13.58
C ASP A 35 -34.97 -1.58 -12.57
N GLU A 36 -34.80 -1.85 -11.29
CA GLU A 36 -35.39 -1.07 -10.20
C GLU A 36 -34.83 0.35 -10.18
N VAL A 37 -33.51 0.50 -10.32
CA VAL A 37 -32.86 1.82 -10.38
C VAL A 37 -33.36 2.60 -11.60
N VAL A 38 -33.43 1.97 -12.78
CA VAL A 38 -33.92 2.63 -13.99
C VAL A 38 -35.37 3.09 -13.82
N ALA A 39 -36.25 2.26 -13.26
CA ALA A 39 -37.64 2.61 -13.01
C ALA A 39 -37.77 3.79 -12.03
N PHE A 40 -37.05 3.73 -10.91
CA PHE A 40 -37.04 4.78 -9.90
C PHE A 40 -36.53 6.11 -10.45
N VAL A 41 -35.41 6.08 -11.19
CA VAL A 41 -34.81 7.30 -11.75
C VAL A 41 -35.70 7.91 -12.83
N LYS A 42 -36.35 7.10 -13.67
CA LYS A 42 -37.32 7.59 -14.67
C LYS A 42 -38.55 8.23 -14.02
N ASP A 43 -39.09 7.63 -12.97
CA ASP A 43 -40.21 8.20 -12.22
C ASP A 43 -39.83 9.55 -11.57
N CYS A 44 -38.65 9.61 -10.95
CA CYS A 44 -38.07 10.85 -10.45
C CYS A 44 -37.90 11.93 -11.54
N ALA A 45 -37.43 11.55 -12.73
CA ALA A 45 -37.26 12.45 -13.87
C ALA A 45 -38.60 13.04 -14.32
N GLY A 46 -39.65 12.20 -14.39
CA GLY A 46 -41.02 12.61 -14.72
C GLY A 46 -41.60 13.65 -13.76
N HIS A 47 -41.06 13.72 -12.54
CA HIS A 47 -41.42 14.70 -11.51
C HIS A 47 -40.44 15.90 -11.42
N GLY A 48 -39.57 16.07 -12.41
CA GLY A 48 -38.73 17.27 -12.55
C GLY A 48 -37.32 17.16 -11.98
N ILE A 49 -36.87 15.97 -11.53
CA ILE A 49 -35.47 15.74 -11.18
C ILE A 49 -34.62 15.74 -12.46
N LYS A 50 -33.54 16.52 -12.47
CA LYS A 50 -32.77 16.84 -13.69
C LYS A 50 -31.43 16.11 -13.77
N ALA A 51 -30.92 15.59 -12.66
CA ALA A 51 -29.65 14.89 -12.64
C ALA A 51 -29.61 13.75 -11.61
N VAL A 52 -28.88 12.69 -11.94
CA VAL A 52 -28.51 11.58 -11.06
C VAL A 52 -27.00 11.45 -11.01
N SER A 53 -26.44 11.29 -9.81
CA SER A 53 -25.05 10.88 -9.61
C SER A 53 -24.99 9.46 -9.05
N PHE A 54 -24.27 8.57 -9.73
CA PHE A 54 -24.02 7.20 -9.30
C PHE A 54 -22.67 7.11 -8.59
N GLY A 55 -22.68 6.52 -7.40
CA GLY A 55 -21.49 6.26 -6.57
C GLY A 55 -21.73 5.11 -5.61
N GLY A 56 -21.22 5.23 -4.38
CA GLY A 56 -21.39 4.27 -3.28
C GLY A 56 -20.05 3.73 -2.82
N GLY A 57 -19.94 2.41 -2.73
CA GLY A 57 -18.65 1.76 -2.95
C GLY A 57 -18.13 2.08 -4.36
N GLU A 58 -17.67 1.10 -5.11
CA GLU A 58 -17.22 1.35 -6.49
C GLU A 58 -18.36 1.10 -7.48
N PRO A 59 -18.95 2.14 -8.13
CA PRO A 59 -20.06 1.93 -9.05
C PRO A 59 -19.68 1.10 -10.27
N LEU A 60 -18.39 1.06 -10.68
CA LEU A 60 -17.93 0.20 -11.77
C LEU A 60 -17.80 -1.28 -11.37
N GLU A 61 -17.93 -1.60 -10.08
CA GLU A 61 -18.04 -2.97 -9.56
C GLU A 61 -19.50 -3.41 -9.35
N PHE A 62 -20.48 -2.53 -9.61
CA PHE A 62 -21.90 -2.88 -9.59
C PHE A 62 -22.32 -3.50 -10.93
N ASP A 63 -22.79 -4.74 -10.87
CA ASP A 63 -23.31 -5.49 -12.01
C ASP A 63 -24.61 -4.84 -12.53
N GLY A 64 -24.47 -3.97 -13.53
CA GLY A 64 -25.60 -3.28 -14.17
C GLY A 64 -25.39 -1.80 -14.43
N ILE A 65 -24.29 -1.18 -13.96
CA ILE A 65 -24.05 0.26 -14.15
C ILE A 65 -24.10 0.67 -15.63
N ASN A 66 -23.47 -0.12 -16.50
CA ASN A 66 -23.42 0.16 -17.94
C ASN A 66 -24.83 0.08 -18.57
N GLU A 67 -25.70 -0.80 -18.08
CA GLU A 67 -27.08 -0.91 -18.54
C GLU A 67 -27.92 0.27 -18.05
N ILE A 68 -27.80 0.63 -16.77
CA ILE A 68 -28.49 1.78 -16.16
C ILE A 68 -28.17 3.04 -16.96
N LEU A 69 -26.89 3.32 -17.21
CA LEU A 69 -26.45 4.49 -17.97
C LEU A 69 -27.08 4.55 -19.35
N LYS A 70 -27.06 3.44 -20.11
CA LYS A 70 -27.65 3.36 -21.46
C LYS A 70 -29.16 3.58 -21.44
N ARG A 71 -29.87 3.00 -20.49
CA ARG A 71 -31.34 3.09 -20.40
C ARG A 71 -31.85 4.44 -19.90
N LEU A 72 -30.96 5.23 -19.28
CA LEU A 72 -31.21 6.59 -18.83
C LEU A 72 -30.63 7.65 -19.79
N ASP A 73 -30.03 7.24 -20.91
CA ASP A 73 -29.51 8.18 -21.91
C ASP A 73 -30.62 9.06 -22.47
N GLY A 74 -30.36 10.37 -22.52
CA GLY A 74 -31.34 11.38 -22.91
C GLY A 74 -32.51 11.61 -21.94
N VAL A 75 -32.61 10.86 -20.82
CA VAL A 75 -33.68 11.05 -19.82
C VAL A 75 -33.36 12.22 -18.89
N LEU A 76 -32.15 12.23 -18.34
CA LEU A 76 -31.65 13.25 -17.41
C LEU A 76 -30.11 13.18 -17.35
N PHE A 77 -29.46 14.17 -16.74
CA PHE A 77 -27.99 14.21 -16.66
C PHE A 77 -27.44 13.14 -15.70
N ARG A 78 -26.56 12.27 -16.19
CA ARG A 78 -25.98 11.13 -15.46
C ARG A 78 -24.50 11.37 -15.18
N SER A 79 -24.12 11.41 -13.91
CA SER A 79 -22.72 11.39 -13.52
C SER A 79 -22.31 10.13 -12.76
N ILE A 80 -21.03 9.77 -12.85
CA ILE A 80 -20.42 8.70 -12.06
C ILE A 80 -19.26 9.26 -11.25
N THR A 81 -19.11 8.81 -10.00
CA THR A 81 -17.89 9.00 -9.22
C THR A 81 -17.22 7.64 -8.98
N THR A 82 -16.02 7.45 -9.52
CA THR A 82 -15.24 6.20 -9.42
C THR A 82 -13.90 6.45 -8.72
N ASN A 83 -13.34 5.44 -8.05
CA ASN A 83 -11.95 5.43 -7.59
C ASN A 83 -10.95 5.22 -8.75
N GLY A 84 -11.48 4.85 -9.92
CA GLY A 84 -10.77 4.71 -11.19
C GLY A 84 -9.97 3.42 -11.35
N LEU A 85 -9.84 2.55 -10.35
CA LEU A 85 -9.07 1.31 -10.48
C LEU A 85 -9.67 0.38 -11.56
N PRO A 86 -11.00 0.18 -11.63
CA PRO A 86 -11.58 -0.67 -12.67
C PRO A 86 -11.36 -0.15 -14.10
N LEU A 87 -11.13 1.15 -14.29
CA LEU A 87 -10.84 1.73 -15.61
C LEU A 87 -9.57 1.11 -16.23
N GLY A 88 -8.54 0.89 -15.41
CA GLY A 88 -7.31 0.21 -15.82
C GLY A 88 -7.46 -1.31 -15.97
N GLN A 89 -8.53 -1.89 -15.41
CA GLN A 89 -8.84 -3.32 -15.44
C GLN A 89 -9.90 -3.67 -16.50
N GLY A 90 -10.02 -2.84 -17.54
CA GLY A 90 -10.90 -3.12 -18.68
C GLY A 90 -12.30 -2.50 -18.61
N GLN A 91 -12.68 -1.78 -17.55
CA GLN A 91 -13.98 -1.08 -17.50
C GLN A 91 -14.03 0.22 -18.31
N LEU A 92 -12.89 0.75 -18.78
CA LEU A 92 -12.87 1.99 -19.57
C LEU A 92 -13.76 1.90 -20.82
N ARG A 93 -13.57 0.87 -21.66
CA ARG A 93 -14.32 0.72 -22.92
C ARG A 93 -15.82 0.45 -22.67
N PRO A 94 -16.22 -0.46 -21.76
CA PRO A 94 -17.61 -0.62 -21.36
C PRO A 94 -18.26 0.69 -20.89
N LEU A 95 -17.57 1.47 -20.06
CA LEU A 95 -18.05 2.75 -19.55
C LEU A 95 -18.23 3.79 -20.66
N VAL A 96 -17.25 3.95 -21.55
CA VAL A 96 -17.34 4.83 -22.71
C VAL A 96 -18.53 4.44 -23.59
N ASN A 97 -18.71 3.15 -23.87
CA ASN A 97 -19.86 2.64 -24.63
C ASN A 97 -21.21 2.84 -23.92
N ALA A 98 -21.21 3.02 -22.59
CA ALA A 98 -22.40 3.35 -21.82
C ALA A 98 -22.72 4.84 -21.83
N SER A 99 -21.78 5.67 -22.33
CA SER A 99 -21.95 7.07 -22.67
C SER A 99 -22.51 7.93 -21.52
N PRO A 100 -21.89 7.94 -20.32
CA PRO A 100 -22.29 8.83 -19.22
C PRO A 100 -22.06 10.30 -19.59
N ASP A 101 -22.84 11.22 -19.01
CA ASP A 101 -22.69 12.66 -19.29
C ASP A 101 -21.49 13.27 -18.55
N LYS A 102 -21.09 12.69 -17.40
CA LYS A 102 -19.89 13.09 -16.66
C LYS A 102 -19.28 11.94 -15.85
N VAL A 103 -17.97 11.84 -15.82
CA VAL A 103 -17.24 10.91 -14.93
C VAL A 103 -16.28 11.69 -14.04
N HIS A 104 -16.33 11.49 -12.74
CA HIS A 104 -15.33 11.99 -11.80
C HIS A 104 -14.47 10.84 -11.33
N VAL A 105 -13.15 11.02 -11.41
CA VAL A 105 -12.17 10.07 -10.86
C VAL A 105 -11.66 10.62 -9.54
N SER A 106 -11.75 9.83 -8.48
CA SER A 106 -11.36 10.27 -7.13
C SER A 106 -9.87 10.05 -6.90
N LEU A 107 -9.19 11.12 -6.49
CA LEU A 107 -7.83 11.13 -5.98
C LEU A 107 -7.92 11.19 -4.45
N HIS A 108 -7.86 10.03 -3.80
CA HIS A 108 -8.00 9.91 -2.36
C HIS A 108 -6.68 10.11 -1.62
N PHE A 109 -5.56 9.75 -2.24
CA PHE A 109 -4.23 9.82 -1.64
C PHE A 109 -3.34 10.78 -2.45
N PRO A 110 -3.46 12.10 -2.26
CA PRO A 110 -2.68 13.08 -3.03
C PRO A 110 -1.15 12.98 -2.80
N GLN A 111 -0.70 12.37 -1.70
CA GLN A 111 0.71 12.04 -1.46
C GLN A 111 1.22 10.93 -2.37
N ASN A 112 0.32 10.06 -2.86
CA ASN A 112 0.69 8.95 -3.72
C ASN A 112 0.79 9.45 -5.17
N ARG A 113 2.03 9.75 -5.61
CA ARG A 113 2.30 10.22 -6.98
C ARG A 113 1.83 9.25 -8.06
N THR A 114 1.85 7.93 -7.79
CA THR A 114 1.32 6.92 -8.71
C THR A 114 -0.20 7.02 -8.83
N GLU A 115 -0.92 7.30 -7.73
CA GLU A 115 -2.35 7.58 -7.78
C GLU A 115 -2.64 8.86 -8.57
N VAL A 116 -1.88 9.93 -8.32
CA VAL A 116 -2.00 11.20 -9.08
C VAL A 116 -1.81 10.94 -10.57
N ALA A 117 -0.73 10.27 -10.97
CA ALA A 117 -0.44 9.95 -12.37
C ALA A 117 -1.52 9.04 -13.00
N ARG A 118 -1.98 8.02 -12.27
CA ARG A 118 -3.07 7.14 -12.72
C ARG A 118 -4.36 7.91 -12.94
N VAL A 119 -4.72 8.80 -12.02
CA VAL A 119 -5.91 9.66 -12.11
C VAL A 119 -5.80 10.59 -13.32
N VAL A 120 -4.65 11.26 -13.50
CA VAL A 120 -4.38 12.09 -14.68
C VAL A 120 -4.56 11.29 -15.97
N ARG A 121 -3.95 10.11 -16.07
CA ARG A 121 -4.08 9.23 -17.23
C ARG A 121 -5.54 8.84 -17.50
N HIS A 122 -6.28 8.43 -16.48
CA HIS A 122 -7.68 8.05 -16.64
C HIS A 122 -8.56 9.23 -17.08
N VAL A 123 -8.32 10.42 -16.52
CA VAL A 123 -8.98 11.65 -16.96
C VAL A 123 -8.68 11.93 -18.43
N GLN A 124 -7.41 11.87 -18.85
CA GLN A 124 -7.02 12.10 -20.25
C GLN A 124 -7.68 11.08 -21.19
N LEU A 125 -7.62 9.78 -20.86
CA LEU A 125 -8.27 8.73 -21.65
C LEU A 125 -9.79 8.94 -21.77
N LEU A 126 -10.46 9.36 -20.69
CA LEU A 126 -11.89 9.70 -20.73
C LEU A 126 -12.16 10.91 -21.63
N LYS A 127 -11.33 11.97 -21.56
CA LYS A 127 -11.43 13.15 -22.43
C LYS A 127 -11.24 12.79 -23.91
N GLU A 128 -10.23 11.99 -24.21
CA GLU A 128 -9.93 11.51 -25.58
C GLU A 128 -11.08 10.70 -26.17
N ASN A 129 -11.84 10.00 -25.33
CA ASN A 129 -13.04 9.27 -25.70
C ASN A 129 -14.33 10.14 -25.64
N GLY A 130 -14.19 11.46 -25.54
CA GLY A 130 -15.31 12.41 -25.60
C GLY A 130 -16.16 12.50 -24.34
N ILE A 131 -15.73 11.90 -23.22
CA ILE A 131 -16.46 11.93 -21.95
C ILE A 131 -16.05 13.17 -21.16
N ARG A 132 -17.02 14.00 -20.76
CA ARG A 132 -16.77 15.09 -19.81
C ARG A 132 -16.28 14.51 -18.49
N THR A 133 -15.16 15.00 -17.98
CA THR A 133 -14.53 14.39 -16.80
C THR A 133 -13.96 15.42 -15.85
N GLY A 134 -13.56 14.96 -14.66
CA GLY A 134 -12.94 15.77 -13.62
C GLY A 134 -12.37 14.90 -12.51
N VAL A 135 -11.72 15.53 -11.55
CA VAL A 135 -11.11 14.90 -10.39
C VAL A 135 -11.81 15.35 -9.12
N ASN A 136 -12.15 14.38 -8.28
CA ASN A 136 -12.48 14.64 -6.88
C ASN A 136 -11.19 14.49 -6.06
N LEU A 137 -10.57 15.60 -5.67
CA LEU A 137 -9.34 15.62 -4.87
C LEU A 137 -9.72 15.64 -3.39
N LEU A 138 -9.41 14.57 -2.66
CA LEU A 138 -9.59 14.51 -1.21
C LEU A 138 -8.52 15.35 -0.52
N VAL A 139 -8.94 16.23 0.39
CA VAL A 139 -8.08 17.14 1.14
C VAL A 139 -8.24 16.85 2.63
N ALA A 140 -7.14 16.45 3.26
CA ALA A 140 -7.05 16.22 4.69
C ALA A 140 -6.36 17.42 5.36
N LYS A 141 -6.83 17.84 6.53
CA LYS A 141 -6.28 19.00 7.26
C LYS A 141 -4.80 18.82 7.60
N SER A 142 -4.36 17.62 7.93
CA SER A 142 -2.96 17.30 8.19
C SER A 142 -2.06 17.33 6.93
N GLN A 143 -2.64 17.41 5.73
CA GLN A 143 -1.92 17.23 4.46
C GLN A 143 -2.24 18.30 3.40
N LEU A 144 -2.46 19.55 3.82
CA LEU A 144 -2.78 20.66 2.91
C LEU A 144 -1.71 20.88 1.83
N ASP A 145 -0.42 20.92 2.20
CA ASP A 145 0.67 21.13 1.24
C ASP A 145 0.78 20.00 0.21
N VAL A 146 0.46 18.77 0.64
CA VAL A 146 0.43 17.61 -0.25
C VAL A 146 -0.72 17.75 -1.26
N ALA A 147 -1.92 18.06 -0.77
CA ALA A 147 -3.08 18.28 -1.62
C ALA A 147 -2.86 19.43 -2.61
N LYS A 148 -2.15 20.49 -2.18
CA LYS A 148 -1.77 21.61 -3.03
C LYS A 148 -0.85 21.19 -4.17
N ARG A 149 0.22 20.44 -3.88
CA ARG A 149 1.13 19.90 -4.91
C ARG A 149 0.41 18.95 -5.87
N ALA A 150 -0.53 18.16 -5.37
CA ALA A 150 -1.35 17.30 -6.22
C ALA A 150 -2.24 18.13 -7.15
N ALA A 151 -2.89 19.18 -6.64
CA ALA A 151 -3.67 20.11 -7.46
C ALA A 151 -2.80 20.79 -8.53
N GLU A 152 -1.62 21.28 -8.18
CA GLU A 152 -0.65 21.85 -9.13
C GLU A 152 -0.26 20.84 -10.22
N SER A 153 -0.10 19.56 -9.85
CA SER A 153 0.20 18.48 -10.80
C SER A 153 -0.99 18.21 -11.76
N LEU A 154 -2.23 18.27 -11.25
CA LEU A 154 -3.44 18.15 -12.07
C LEU A 154 -3.54 19.32 -13.06
N THR A 155 -3.30 20.55 -12.60
CA THR A 155 -3.30 21.74 -13.46
C THR A 155 -2.17 21.68 -14.51
N ALA A 156 -0.97 21.24 -14.12
CA ALA A 156 0.15 21.05 -15.04
C ALA A 156 -0.14 19.98 -16.11
N ALA A 157 -0.97 18.98 -15.79
CA ALA A 157 -1.47 17.99 -16.73
C ALA A 157 -2.63 18.48 -17.63
N GLY A 158 -3.02 19.76 -17.51
CA GLY A 158 -4.02 20.42 -18.34
C GLY A 158 -5.46 20.32 -17.83
N LEU A 159 -5.67 20.05 -16.53
CA LEU A 159 -7.00 20.17 -15.93
C LEU A 159 -7.31 21.62 -15.57
N THR A 160 -8.53 22.06 -15.84
CA THR A 160 -9.00 23.41 -15.44
C THR A 160 -9.53 23.42 -14.01
N ASP A 161 -9.70 24.61 -13.43
CA ASP A 161 -10.28 24.76 -12.09
C ASP A 161 -11.70 24.16 -11.99
N GLU A 162 -12.47 24.17 -13.08
CA GLU A 162 -13.81 23.57 -13.12
C GLU A 162 -13.80 22.04 -13.20
N GLU A 163 -12.65 21.44 -13.48
CA GLU A 163 -12.44 20.00 -13.56
C GLU A 163 -11.87 19.44 -12.26
N ILE A 164 -11.45 20.28 -11.30
CA ILE A 164 -10.94 19.85 -9.99
C ILE A 164 -11.94 20.23 -8.91
N VAL A 165 -12.49 19.23 -8.23
CA VAL A 165 -13.37 19.42 -7.06
C VAL A 165 -12.61 19.04 -5.80
N TYR A 166 -12.39 20.00 -4.93
CA TYR A 166 -11.71 19.83 -3.66
C TYR A 166 -12.70 19.32 -2.61
N LEU A 167 -12.51 18.10 -2.12
CA LEU A 167 -13.37 17.47 -1.13
C LEU A 167 -12.68 17.44 0.25
N PRO A 168 -13.18 18.15 1.27
CA PRO A 168 -12.65 18.00 2.62
C PRO A 168 -12.91 16.59 3.16
N MET A 169 -11.92 16.03 3.87
CA MET A 169 -12.02 14.73 4.55
C MET A 169 -12.90 14.83 5.80
N ARG A 170 -14.23 14.87 5.59
CA ARG A 170 -15.24 14.98 6.65
C ARG A 170 -15.21 13.80 7.62
N GLY A 171 -15.44 14.07 8.90
CA GLY A 171 -15.60 13.05 9.96
C GLY A 171 -14.30 12.46 10.52
N PHE A 172 -13.16 12.76 9.90
CA PHE A 172 -11.83 12.30 10.30
C PHE A 172 -10.88 13.50 10.46
N ASP A 173 -10.23 13.91 9.37
CA ASP A 173 -9.19 14.95 9.34
C ASP A 173 -9.65 16.16 8.51
N THR A 174 -10.68 16.84 9.02
CA THR A 174 -11.46 17.81 8.24
C THR A 174 -10.83 19.21 8.20
N PRO A 175 -10.49 19.73 7.01
CA PRO A 175 -9.99 21.10 6.86
C PRO A 175 -11.11 22.14 6.89
N THR A 176 -10.78 23.38 7.28
CA THR A 176 -11.69 24.53 7.20
C THR A 176 -11.90 25.00 5.75
N PRO A 177 -12.94 25.81 5.48
CA PRO A 177 -13.14 26.43 4.17
C PRO A 177 -11.94 27.24 3.67
N GLU A 178 -11.29 27.99 4.56
CA GLU A 178 -10.09 28.78 4.26
C GLU A 178 -8.90 27.87 3.95
N GLU A 179 -8.75 26.76 4.67
CA GLU A 179 -7.70 25.77 4.40
C GLU A 179 -7.91 25.12 3.02
N ILE A 180 -9.15 24.74 2.66
CA ILE A 180 -9.49 24.26 1.31
C ILE A 180 -9.17 25.32 0.25
N ALA A 181 -9.52 26.59 0.50
CA ALA A 181 -9.22 27.67 -0.44
C ALA A 181 -7.71 27.89 -0.63
N SER A 182 -6.89 27.64 0.39
CA SER A 182 -5.43 27.78 0.29
C SER A 182 -4.74 26.66 -0.50
N VAL A 183 -5.40 25.50 -0.61
CA VAL A 183 -4.99 24.36 -1.44
C VAL A 183 -5.33 24.58 -2.92
N ALA A 184 -6.42 25.28 -3.21
CA ALA A 184 -6.81 25.61 -4.57
C ALA A 184 -5.80 26.58 -5.21
N ALA A 185 -5.42 26.32 -6.46
CA ALA A 185 -4.52 27.19 -7.21
C ALA A 185 -5.20 28.51 -7.63
N SER A 186 -6.53 28.55 -7.60
CA SER A 186 -7.36 29.63 -8.11
C SER A 186 -8.36 30.12 -7.06
N PRO A 187 -8.66 31.43 -7.01
CA PRO A 187 -9.71 31.97 -6.15
C PRO A 187 -11.11 31.49 -6.54
N GLN A 188 -11.28 30.93 -7.75
CA GLN A 188 -12.50 30.28 -8.20
C GLN A 188 -12.25 28.76 -8.26
N PHE A 189 -12.77 28.03 -7.28
CA PHE A 189 -12.60 26.56 -7.21
C PHE A 189 -13.94 25.88 -6.92
N GLN A 190 -14.03 24.59 -7.24
CA GLN A 190 -15.20 23.78 -6.93
C GLN A 190 -14.99 22.97 -5.65
N SER A 191 -16.03 22.90 -4.82
CA SER A 191 -16.06 22.04 -3.64
C SER A 191 -17.51 21.60 -3.36
N MET A 192 -17.70 20.87 -2.26
CA MET A 192 -19.02 20.50 -1.76
C MET A 192 -19.82 21.73 -1.33
N THR A 193 -21.14 21.73 -1.60
CA THR A 193 -22.01 22.88 -1.34
C THR A 193 -22.11 23.28 0.13
N CYS A 194 -21.85 22.33 1.05
CA CYS A 194 -21.81 22.57 2.48
C CYS A 194 -20.39 22.86 2.99
N LEU A 195 -19.46 23.25 2.12
CA LEU A 195 -18.15 23.74 2.57
C LEU A 195 -18.30 24.91 3.56
N PRO A 196 -19.07 25.98 3.27
CA PRO A 196 -19.19 27.11 4.19
C PRO A 196 -19.97 26.78 5.47
N GLU A 197 -21.06 26.01 5.34
CA GLU A 197 -21.94 25.65 6.46
C GLU A 197 -22.70 24.35 6.16
N CYS A 198 -22.87 23.50 7.19
CA CYS A 198 -23.67 22.28 7.09
C CYS A 198 -25.18 22.61 7.05
N GLY A 199 -25.90 22.11 6.04
CA GLY A 199 -27.33 22.37 5.93
C GLY A 199 -28.05 21.44 4.96
N ALA A 200 -29.35 21.26 5.18
CA ALA A 200 -30.22 20.48 4.30
C ALA A 200 -30.53 21.29 3.03
N SER A 201 -30.38 20.66 1.87
CA SER A 201 -30.71 21.28 0.59
C SER A 201 -32.01 20.69 0.03
N GLN A 202 -33.01 21.54 -0.16
CA GLN A 202 -34.29 21.17 -0.79
C GLN A 202 -34.15 20.73 -2.26
N ARG A 203 -32.96 20.89 -2.84
CA ARG A 203 -32.63 20.55 -4.23
C ARG A 203 -31.89 19.22 -4.36
N PHE A 204 -31.49 18.59 -3.26
CA PHE A 204 -30.65 17.39 -3.27
C PHE A 204 -31.14 16.34 -2.28
N CYS A 205 -31.00 15.07 -2.63
CA CYS A 205 -31.09 13.96 -1.70
C CYS A 205 -30.09 12.85 -2.05
N SER A 206 -29.61 12.16 -1.02
CA SER A 206 -28.78 10.95 -1.12
C SER A 206 -29.65 9.72 -0.88
N VAL A 207 -29.45 8.68 -1.68
CA VAL A 207 -30.07 7.37 -1.55
C VAL A 207 -28.96 6.33 -1.48
N ARG A 208 -28.86 5.60 -0.37
CA ARG A 208 -27.82 4.60 -0.14
C ARG A 208 -28.11 3.27 -0.81
N TRP A 209 -27.08 2.42 -0.88
CA TRP A 209 -27.15 1.04 -1.37
C TRP A 209 -28.16 0.18 -0.61
N ASP A 210 -28.42 0.52 0.66
CA ASP A 210 -29.35 -0.15 1.56
C ASP A 210 -30.78 0.42 1.47
N LYS A 211 -31.04 1.24 0.44
CA LYS A 211 -32.30 1.97 0.18
C LYS A 211 -32.68 2.92 1.32
N SER A 212 -31.71 3.51 2.02
CA SER A 212 -31.97 4.60 2.96
C SER A 212 -31.72 5.97 2.33
N VAL A 213 -32.52 6.98 2.69
CA VAL A 213 -32.48 8.33 2.13
C VAL A 213 -32.05 9.36 3.19
N ALA A 214 -31.34 10.40 2.74
CA ALA A 214 -30.89 11.51 3.58
C ALA A 214 -30.69 12.82 2.80
N TRP A 215 -30.56 13.92 3.54
CA TRP A 215 -30.22 15.24 3.00
C TRP A 215 -28.76 15.36 2.52
N CYS A 216 -27.86 14.49 2.95
CA CYS A 216 -26.48 14.44 2.46
C CYS A 216 -25.89 13.01 2.54
N SER A 217 -24.80 12.73 1.81
CA SER A 217 -24.17 11.41 1.80
C SER A 217 -23.46 11.04 3.13
N TYR A 218 -23.07 12.04 3.92
CA TYR A 218 -22.28 11.85 5.15
C TYR A 218 -23.12 11.71 6.42
N THR A 219 -24.37 12.18 6.42
CA THR A 219 -25.17 12.19 7.66
C THR A 219 -25.62 10.78 8.04
N GLU A 220 -25.60 10.52 9.35
CA GLU A 220 -26.18 9.30 9.94
C GLU A 220 -27.71 9.36 9.97
N SER A 221 -28.30 10.56 9.91
CA SER A 221 -29.75 10.76 9.93
C SER A 221 -30.39 10.31 8.62
N ARG A 222 -30.82 9.05 8.57
CA ARG A 222 -31.36 8.38 7.38
C ARG A 222 -32.69 7.69 7.67
N ARG A 223 -33.53 7.56 6.64
CA ARG A 223 -34.79 6.79 6.71
C ARG A 223 -34.90 5.81 5.54
N LYS A 224 -35.54 4.65 5.75
CA LYS A 224 -35.73 3.66 4.68
C LYS A 224 -36.73 4.16 3.63
N LEU A 225 -36.35 4.02 2.36
CA LEU A 225 -37.20 4.16 1.20
C LEU A 225 -38.07 2.90 1.07
N LYS A 226 -39.36 3.02 1.40
CA LYS A 226 -40.28 1.89 1.34
C LYS A 226 -40.61 1.49 -0.10
N GLU A 227 -40.78 2.49 -0.96
CA GLU A 227 -41.10 2.35 -2.37
C GLU A 227 -40.14 3.21 -3.18
N ALA A 228 -39.48 2.63 -4.17
CA ALA A 228 -38.53 3.33 -5.04
C ALA A 228 -39.29 4.15 -6.11
N THR A 229 -40.04 5.13 -5.65
CA THR A 229 -40.81 6.10 -6.45
C THR A 229 -40.52 7.52 -5.96
N TYR A 230 -40.85 8.53 -6.76
CA TYR A 230 -40.74 9.93 -6.38
C TYR A 230 -41.56 10.25 -5.12
N TYR A 231 -42.79 9.74 -5.03
CA TYR A 231 -43.63 9.92 -3.84
C TYR A 231 -43.08 9.17 -2.63
N GLY A 232 -42.55 7.95 -2.83
CA GLY A 232 -41.86 7.21 -1.78
C GLY A 232 -40.64 7.95 -1.24
N LEU A 233 -39.85 8.57 -2.14
CA LEU A 233 -38.73 9.44 -1.79
C LEU A 233 -39.19 10.66 -0.98
N CYS A 234 -40.21 11.38 -1.45
CA CYS A 234 -40.76 12.54 -0.74
C CYS A 234 -41.26 12.16 0.67
N ALA A 235 -41.99 11.05 0.80
CA ALA A 235 -42.50 10.56 2.07
C ALA A 235 -41.39 10.09 3.02
N ALA A 236 -40.34 9.45 2.49
CA ALA A 236 -39.20 9.02 3.29
C ALA A 236 -38.34 10.21 3.75
N MET A 237 -38.22 11.26 2.94
CA MET A 237 -37.50 12.50 3.25
C MET A 237 -38.26 13.42 4.21
N HIS A 238 -39.57 13.23 4.38
CA HIS A 238 -40.37 13.96 5.37
C HIS A 238 -39.80 13.73 6.78
N ASP A 239 -39.54 14.83 7.50
CA ASP A 239 -38.94 14.88 8.84
C ASP A 239 -37.60 14.14 9.02
N VAL A 240 -36.85 13.90 7.93
CA VAL A 240 -35.47 13.42 8.07
C VAL A 240 -34.64 14.54 8.68
N GLY A 241 -34.03 14.27 9.83
CA GLY A 241 -33.09 15.20 10.45
C GLY A 241 -31.78 15.32 9.66
N LEU A 242 -30.91 16.21 10.11
CA LEU A 242 -29.54 16.32 9.60
C LEU A 242 -28.58 16.37 10.79
N LYS A 243 -27.90 15.25 11.05
CA LYS A 243 -26.76 15.23 11.98
C LYS A 243 -25.50 15.68 11.23
N PRO A 244 -24.80 16.74 11.68
CA PRO A 244 -23.55 17.17 11.07
C PRO A 244 -22.49 16.06 11.08
N CYS A 245 -21.64 16.04 10.05
CA CYS A 245 -20.58 15.03 9.88
C CYS A 245 -19.24 15.42 10.49
N ASP A 246 -19.04 16.71 10.83
CA ASP A 246 -17.87 17.14 11.57
C ASP A 246 -18.06 16.81 13.05
N LYS A 247 -17.22 15.90 13.55
CA LYS A 247 -16.98 15.80 14.99
C LYS A 247 -16.17 17.04 15.36
N THR A 248 -16.81 18.11 15.81
CA THR A 248 -16.07 19.16 16.51
C THR A 248 -15.29 18.48 17.62
N LEU A 249 -13.96 18.55 17.57
CA LEU A 249 -13.09 18.09 18.64
C LEU A 249 -13.62 18.71 19.94
N VAL A 250 -14.08 17.87 20.86
CA VAL A 250 -14.29 18.29 22.24
C VAL A 250 -12.92 18.75 22.71
N GLU A 251 -12.77 20.04 23.02
CA GLU A 251 -11.58 20.56 23.69
C GLU A 251 -11.40 19.79 24.99
N LEU A 252 -10.48 18.82 24.99
CA LEU A 252 -9.90 18.32 26.22
C LEU A 252 -8.89 19.37 26.67
N SER A 253 -9.30 20.21 27.60
CA SER A 253 -8.40 21.10 28.34
C SER A 253 -7.39 20.24 29.10
N ILE A 254 -6.17 20.15 28.58
CA ILE A 254 -5.03 19.59 29.32
C ILE A 254 -4.36 20.76 30.03
N ASP A 255 -4.33 20.69 31.36
CA ASP A 255 -3.60 21.62 32.21
C ASP A 255 -2.13 21.71 31.77
N ARG A 256 -1.67 22.95 31.64
CA ARG A 256 -0.30 23.29 31.28
C ARG A 256 0.61 22.96 32.46
N ASP A 257 1.56 22.05 32.26
CA ASP A 257 2.96 22.18 32.72
C ASP A 257 3.75 20.90 32.41
N VAL A 258 4.31 20.80 31.21
CA VAL A 258 5.63 20.17 30.98
C VAL A 258 6.26 20.83 29.75
N SER A 259 7.30 21.63 29.95
CA SER A 259 8.16 22.13 28.87
C SER A 259 9.16 21.05 28.46
N LEU A 260 9.19 20.68 27.18
CA LEU A 260 10.34 20.03 26.57
C LEU A 260 10.70 20.78 25.29
N ALA A 261 11.90 21.35 25.28
CA ALA A 261 12.50 22.00 24.13
C ALA A 261 13.08 20.93 23.20
N VAL A 262 12.67 20.91 21.94
CA VAL A 262 13.35 20.18 20.85
C VAL A 262 13.29 21.04 19.58
N GLU A 263 14.46 21.32 19.01
CA GLU A 263 14.64 21.99 17.71
C GLU A 263 14.56 21.00 16.53
N PRO A 264 14.31 21.46 15.30
CA PRO A 264 13.77 20.64 14.21
C PRO A 264 14.88 19.99 13.37
N LEU A 265 14.81 18.69 13.16
CA LEU A 265 15.54 18.00 12.10
C LEU A 265 14.57 17.19 11.24
N SER A 266 14.60 17.54 9.95
CA SER A 266 13.81 17.05 8.83
C SER A 266 14.03 15.57 8.56
N TYR A 267 12.94 14.80 8.54
CA TYR A 267 12.89 13.46 7.93
C TYR A 267 11.73 13.42 6.94
N PHE A 268 12.03 13.06 5.69
CA PHE A 268 11.06 12.86 4.61
C PHE A 268 10.89 11.37 4.34
N THR A 269 9.64 10.92 4.17
CA THR A 269 9.27 9.53 3.83
C THR A 269 8.35 9.55 2.61
N PHE A 270 8.66 8.78 1.56
CA PHE A 270 7.80 8.58 0.38
C PHE A 270 7.91 7.13 -0.14
N HIS A 271 6.77 6.56 -0.56
CA HIS A 271 6.60 5.15 -0.92
C HIS A 271 6.39 4.93 -2.42
N ALA A 272 6.95 3.83 -2.91
CA ALA A 272 6.61 3.15 -4.15
C ALA A 272 5.61 2.02 -3.85
N GLY A 273 4.69 1.74 -4.77
CA GLY A 273 3.69 0.68 -4.64
C GLY A 273 3.86 -0.36 -5.74
N LEU A 274 3.93 -1.62 -5.33
CA LEU A 274 3.89 -2.82 -6.15
C LEU A 274 2.54 -3.51 -5.91
N THR A 275 1.93 -4.07 -6.95
CA THR A 275 0.67 -4.83 -6.86
C THR A 275 0.73 -6.07 -7.74
N VAL A 276 1.01 -7.24 -7.17
CA VAL A 276 0.54 -8.56 -7.63
C VAL A 276 0.52 -9.51 -6.42
N SER A 277 -0.57 -10.25 -6.20
CA SER A 277 -0.54 -11.45 -5.36
C SER A 277 -0.02 -12.62 -6.21
N VAL A 278 1.15 -13.15 -5.87
CA VAL A 278 1.69 -14.37 -6.49
C VAL A 278 1.01 -15.57 -5.84
N ASP A 279 0.32 -16.37 -6.65
CA ASP A 279 -0.23 -17.67 -6.23
C ASP A 279 0.92 -18.67 -6.18
N TYR A 280 1.39 -19.00 -4.97
CA TYR A 280 2.39 -20.04 -4.77
C TYR A 280 1.70 -21.41 -4.74
N PRO A 281 2.12 -22.38 -5.57
CA PRO A 281 1.65 -23.74 -5.43
C PRO A 281 2.05 -24.25 -4.04
N ALA A 282 1.05 -24.67 -3.25
CA ALA A 282 1.25 -25.34 -1.97
C ALA A 282 2.24 -26.50 -2.13
N ALA A 283 3.46 -26.31 -1.60
CA ALA A 283 4.45 -27.35 -1.43
C ALA A 283 4.52 -27.72 0.06
N HIS A 284 4.52 -29.01 0.32
CA HIS A 284 4.45 -29.65 1.63
C HIS A 284 5.64 -29.31 2.56
N SER A 285 5.57 -28.21 3.32
CA SER A 285 6.46 -27.98 4.47
C SER A 285 5.64 -27.73 5.73
N MET A 286 5.96 -28.43 6.83
CA MET A 286 5.32 -28.26 8.15
C MET A 286 5.95 -27.10 8.95
N ASP A 287 6.67 -26.21 8.27
CA ASP A 287 7.34 -25.06 8.89
C ASP A 287 6.32 -24.02 9.34
N THR A 288 6.27 -23.76 10.65
CA THR A 288 5.51 -22.65 11.21
C THR A 288 6.45 -21.49 11.54
N GLU A 289 6.16 -20.32 11.00
CA GLU A 289 6.77 -19.07 11.41
C GLU A 289 5.83 -18.34 12.38
N TRP A 290 6.39 -17.72 13.42
CA TRP A 290 5.58 -17.07 14.45
C TRP A 290 6.33 -15.92 15.13
N PHE A 291 5.58 -15.11 15.89
CA PHE A 291 6.04 -13.84 16.45
C PHE A 291 5.76 -13.75 17.95
N ALA A 292 6.59 -12.99 18.65
CA ALA A 292 6.39 -12.71 20.06
C ALA A 292 7.02 -11.38 20.48
N THR A 293 6.58 -10.86 21.63
CA THR A 293 7.20 -9.72 22.32
C THR A 293 7.94 -10.17 23.58
N ASP A 294 9.06 -9.51 23.88
CA ASP A 294 9.77 -9.66 25.16
C ASP A 294 9.24 -8.72 26.25
N LYS A 295 9.82 -8.78 27.45
CA LYS A 295 9.41 -7.98 28.62
C LYS A 295 9.50 -6.46 28.39
N ASN A 296 10.31 -6.04 27.42
CA ASN A 296 10.53 -4.64 27.07
C ASN A 296 9.73 -4.24 25.81
N GLY A 297 8.88 -5.12 25.29
CA GLY A 297 8.05 -4.86 24.11
C GLY A 297 8.77 -4.96 22.77
N HIS A 298 10.00 -5.49 22.72
CA HIS A 298 10.68 -5.75 21.45
C HIS A 298 10.18 -7.02 20.79
N VAL A 299 10.17 -7.04 19.46
CA VAL A 299 9.55 -8.13 18.69
C VAL A 299 10.59 -9.11 18.17
N ALA A 300 10.25 -10.40 18.23
CA ALA A 300 11.00 -11.48 17.60
C ALA A 300 10.20 -12.18 16.49
N PHE A 301 10.93 -12.61 15.47
CA PHE A 301 10.51 -13.57 14.46
C PHE A 301 11.17 -14.93 14.74
N LEU A 302 10.37 -16.00 14.74
CA LEU A 302 10.80 -17.35 15.08
C LEU A 302 10.40 -18.35 14.00
N ALA A 303 11.39 -18.98 13.37
CA ALA A 303 11.19 -20.06 12.40
C ALA A 303 11.33 -21.43 13.07
N SER A 304 10.25 -22.22 13.14
CA SER A 304 10.25 -23.54 13.79
C SER A 304 10.95 -24.64 12.99
N LYS A 305 11.00 -24.51 11.64
CA LYS A 305 11.61 -25.45 10.69
C LYS A 305 11.21 -26.93 10.86
N GLU A 306 9.97 -27.19 11.26
CA GLU A 306 9.36 -28.49 11.63
C GLU A 306 9.48 -28.92 13.11
N PRO A 307 10.64 -29.01 13.80
CA PRO A 307 10.72 -29.57 15.15
C PRO A 307 10.55 -28.53 16.28
N GLY A 308 10.63 -27.23 15.97
CA GLY A 308 10.61 -26.18 16.99
C GLY A 308 9.28 -26.07 17.73
N ALA A 309 9.36 -25.87 19.05
CA ALA A 309 8.19 -25.67 19.89
C ALA A 309 7.47 -24.34 19.57
N VAL A 310 6.19 -24.42 19.21
CA VAL A 310 5.35 -23.24 18.93
C VAL A 310 4.24 -23.14 19.98
N PRO A 311 4.04 -21.99 20.66
CA PRO A 311 2.98 -21.83 21.65
C PRO A 311 1.59 -22.18 21.07
N LYS A 312 0.83 -23.06 21.75
CA LYS A 312 -0.51 -23.46 21.29
C LYS A 312 -1.45 -22.27 21.16
N VAL A 313 -1.33 -21.32 22.09
CA VAL A 313 -2.09 -20.05 22.06
C VAL A 313 -1.89 -19.24 20.78
N PHE A 314 -0.75 -19.35 20.11
CA PHE A 314 -0.51 -18.73 18.81
C PHE A 314 -1.21 -19.50 17.68
N LEU A 315 -1.04 -20.82 17.67
CA LEU A 315 -1.63 -21.72 16.67
C LEU A 315 -3.16 -21.70 16.69
N ASP A 316 -3.76 -21.60 17.88
CA ASP A 316 -5.21 -21.56 18.05
C ASP A 316 -5.85 -20.33 17.36
N VAL A 317 -5.07 -19.25 17.15
CA VAL A 317 -5.56 -17.99 16.57
C VAL A 317 -5.09 -17.81 15.12
N PHE A 318 -3.85 -18.14 14.79
CA PHE A 318 -3.26 -17.86 13.47
C PHE A 318 -2.99 -19.10 12.62
N GLY A 319 -3.13 -20.31 13.18
CA GLY A 319 -2.84 -21.56 12.48
C GLY A 319 -1.35 -21.79 12.21
N HIS A 320 -1.05 -22.77 11.35
CA HIS A 320 0.32 -23.21 11.04
C HIS A 320 0.96 -22.53 9.82
N GLN A 321 0.19 -21.75 9.04
CA GLN A 321 0.59 -21.26 7.71
C GLN A 321 0.83 -19.75 7.68
N TYR A 322 1.13 -19.12 8.81
CA TYR A 322 1.46 -17.70 8.85
C TYR A 322 2.94 -17.50 8.53
N SER A 323 3.29 -16.68 7.53
CA SER A 323 4.68 -16.43 7.13
C SER A 323 5.13 -14.98 7.35
N PHE A 324 6.43 -14.73 7.36
CA PHE A 324 6.98 -13.38 7.37
C PHE A 324 6.59 -12.59 6.12
N TYR A 325 6.43 -13.25 4.96
CA TYR A 325 6.03 -12.57 3.73
C TYR A 325 4.64 -11.93 3.86
N ASP A 326 3.72 -12.62 4.52
CA ASP A 326 2.38 -12.08 4.82
C ASP A 326 2.47 -10.85 5.74
N LEU A 327 3.50 -10.79 6.59
CA LEU A 327 3.72 -9.68 7.52
C LEU A 327 4.55 -8.54 6.90
N GLU A 328 5.46 -8.86 5.98
CA GLU A 328 6.38 -7.93 5.32
C GLU A 328 5.63 -6.92 4.46
N GLU A 329 4.65 -7.39 3.69
CA GLU A 329 3.80 -6.51 2.89
C GLU A 329 3.10 -5.48 3.79
N HIS A 330 2.61 -5.90 4.97
CA HIS A 330 2.00 -4.99 5.94
C HIS A 330 3.00 -4.12 6.71
N LEU A 331 4.22 -4.59 6.95
CA LEU A 331 5.29 -3.82 7.59
C LEU A 331 5.77 -2.68 6.71
N LEU A 332 5.89 -2.95 5.41
CA LEU A 332 6.30 -1.99 4.39
C LEU A 332 5.13 -1.14 3.89
N ASP A 333 3.89 -1.56 4.15
CA ASP A 333 2.69 -0.78 3.84
C ASP A 333 2.54 0.40 4.83
N PRO A 334 2.77 1.63 4.38
CA PRO A 334 2.57 2.82 5.23
C PRO A 334 1.12 3.02 5.66
N ALA A 335 0.14 2.44 4.96
CA ALA A 335 -1.26 2.51 5.34
C ALA A 335 -1.58 1.64 6.58
N ALA A 336 -0.70 0.70 6.93
CA ALA A 336 -0.86 -0.13 8.12
C ALA A 336 -0.60 0.63 9.43
N GLY A 337 0.03 1.81 9.38
CA GLY A 337 0.35 2.64 10.54
C GLY A 337 1.59 2.18 11.32
N ASN A 338 2.42 1.33 10.71
CA ASN A 338 3.68 0.86 11.27
C ASN A 338 4.77 1.95 11.15
N HIS A 339 5.57 2.15 12.19
CA HIS A 339 6.65 3.13 12.30
C HIS A 339 8.02 2.44 12.51
N VAL A 340 8.40 1.59 11.55
CA VAL A 340 9.64 0.80 11.59
C VAL A 340 10.78 1.54 10.87
N GLN A 341 11.94 1.66 11.51
CA GLN A 341 13.14 2.28 10.91
C GLN A 341 14.02 1.22 10.23
N PHE A 342 14.53 1.52 9.04
CA PHE A 342 15.50 0.68 8.32
C PHE A 342 16.69 1.50 7.83
N ASN A 343 17.89 0.91 7.89
CA ASN A 343 19.14 1.52 7.44
C ASN A 343 19.56 0.90 6.09
N LEU A 344 19.68 1.74 5.07
CA LEU A 344 20.11 1.33 3.72
C LEU A 344 21.56 0.82 3.70
N VAL A 345 22.42 1.26 4.62
CA VAL A 345 23.81 0.77 4.74
C VAL A 345 23.83 -0.72 5.14
N ASP A 346 22.87 -1.17 5.93
CA ASP A 346 22.73 -2.59 6.35
C ASP A 346 22.17 -3.48 5.22
N PHE A 347 21.56 -2.85 4.21
CA PHE A 347 21.21 -3.50 2.96
C PHE A 347 22.49 -3.88 2.19
N PHE A 348 23.53 -3.04 2.26
CA PHE A 348 24.81 -3.20 1.55
C PHE A 348 25.88 -3.97 2.34
N GLU A 349 25.74 -4.15 3.65
CA GLU A 349 26.54 -5.12 4.42
C GLU A 349 26.12 -6.55 4.07
N ALA A 350 26.42 -6.95 2.85
CA ALA A 350 26.26 -8.32 2.41
C ALA A 350 27.27 -9.18 3.16
N GLY A 351 26.77 -10.21 3.85
CA GLY A 351 27.59 -11.22 4.50
C GLY A 351 28.55 -11.91 3.52
N PRO A 352 29.46 -12.77 4.01
CA PRO A 352 30.66 -13.21 3.30
C PRO A 352 30.44 -14.16 2.11
N GLY A 353 29.36 -14.05 1.35
CA GLY A 353 29.06 -14.86 0.16
C GLY A 353 28.44 -14.13 -1.03
N TYR A 354 28.21 -12.82 -0.97
CA TYR A 354 27.56 -12.09 -2.06
C TYR A 354 28.61 -11.47 -3.01
N PHE A 355 28.36 -11.61 -4.31
CA PHE A 355 29.24 -11.14 -5.37
C PHE A 355 28.86 -9.70 -5.73
N PHE A 356 29.80 -8.78 -5.60
CA PHE A 356 29.67 -7.43 -6.14
C PHE A 356 30.18 -7.42 -7.59
N CYS A 357 29.30 -7.15 -8.54
CA CYS A 357 29.69 -6.88 -9.92
C CYS A 357 29.41 -5.41 -10.19
N ILE A 358 30.43 -4.56 -10.20
CA ILE A 358 30.35 -3.20 -10.74
C ILE A 358 31.01 -3.30 -12.10
N ASP A 359 30.21 -3.29 -13.16
CA ASP A 359 30.68 -3.48 -14.52
C ASP A 359 30.91 -2.07 -15.12
N ARG A 360 32.19 -1.69 -15.35
CA ARG A 360 32.54 -0.37 -15.91
C ARG A 360 32.79 -0.52 -17.40
N PHE A 361 31.86 -0.05 -18.21
CA PHE A 361 31.96 -0.15 -19.65
C PHE A 361 32.65 1.09 -20.25
N ASN A 362 33.99 1.05 -20.28
CA ASN A 362 34.93 2.01 -20.90
C ASN A 362 35.10 3.42 -20.25
N ASP A 363 36.34 3.94 -20.37
CA ASP A 363 36.93 5.13 -19.72
C ASP A 363 36.31 6.51 -20.08
N PRO A 364 36.60 7.64 -19.37
CA PRO A 364 35.65 8.38 -18.52
C PRO A 364 34.98 9.60 -19.19
N PRO A 365 33.89 10.12 -18.59
CA PRO A 365 34.06 11.36 -17.83
C PRO A 365 33.40 11.36 -16.42
N ASN A 366 34.25 11.59 -15.42
CA ASN A 366 34.03 12.44 -14.23
C ASN A 366 33.05 12.01 -13.12
N MET A 367 33.03 10.73 -12.71
CA MET A 367 32.61 10.40 -11.33
C MET A 367 33.46 9.28 -10.75
N THR A 368 34.16 9.59 -9.66
CA THR A 368 34.88 8.67 -8.78
C THR A 368 33.89 7.91 -7.88
N LEU A 369 34.27 6.73 -7.36
CA LEU A 369 33.43 5.97 -6.41
C LEU A 369 33.12 6.74 -5.13
N GLU A 370 33.99 7.67 -4.72
CA GLU A 370 33.74 8.62 -3.64
C GLU A 370 32.66 9.65 -4.01
N GLU A 371 32.60 10.10 -5.28
CA GLU A 371 31.54 10.99 -5.78
C GLU A 371 30.18 10.28 -5.94
N CYS A 372 30.15 8.94 -5.90
CA CYS A 372 28.93 8.13 -5.76
C CYS A 372 28.50 7.90 -4.29
N GLY A 373 29.10 8.61 -3.33
CA GLY A 373 28.74 8.53 -1.91
C GLY A 373 29.25 7.28 -1.18
N PHE A 374 30.06 6.43 -1.82
CA PHE A 374 30.64 5.24 -1.20
C PHE A 374 32.01 5.54 -0.58
N ALA A 375 32.07 5.66 0.74
CA ALA A 375 33.34 5.62 1.47
C ALA A 375 33.89 4.18 1.47
N LEU A 376 34.69 3.83 0.47
CA LEU A 376 35.34 2.52 0.31
C LEU A 376 36.50 2.28 1.30
N SER A 377 36.47 2.85 2.51
CA SER A 377 37.58 2.70 3.46
C SER A 377 37.78 1.26 3.96
N SER A 378 36.84 0.35 3.70
CA SER A 378 36.87 -1.04 4.17
C SER A 378 36.93 -2.13 3.08
N LEU A 379 36.81 -1.80 1.80
CA LEU A 379 36.89 -2.80 0.71
C LEU A 379 38.26 -2.73 0.03
N SER A 380 39.09 -3.73 0.33
CA SER A 380 40.45 -3.84 -0.20
C SER A 380 40.47 -3.89 -1.73
N LYS A 381 41.38 -3.11 -2.30
CA LYS A 381 41.73 -3.12 -3.73
C LYS A 381 42.16 -4.54 -4.14
N GLU A 382 41.48 -5.07 -5.16
CA GLU A 382 41.87 -6.20 -6.01
C GLU A 382 42.79 -7.24 -5.37
N GLY A 383 42.18 -8.26 -4.76
CA GLY A 383 42.90 -9.43 -4.25
C GLY A 383 42.06 -10.70 -4.37
N HIS A 384 42.71 -11.79 -4.80
CA HIS A 384 42.17 -13.13 -4.68
C HIS A 384 42.61 -13.75 -3.34
N GLU A 385 41.69 -14.37 -2.62
CA GLU A 385 41.95 -15.09 -1.38
C GLU A 385 41.67 -16.59 -1.59
N GLU A 386 42.60 -17.48 -1.22
CA GLU A 386 42.37 -18.94 -1.27
C GLU A 386 41.65 -19.41 -0.01
N LEU A 387 40.49 -20.03 -0.17
CA LEU A 387 39.73 -20.63 0.93
C LEU A 387 40.20 -22.06 1.22
N PRO A 388 39.95 -22.60 2.44
CA PRO A 388 40.19 -24.00 2.74
C PRO A 388 39.43 -24.89 1.75
N HIS A 389 40.10 -25.92 1.23
CA HIS A 389 39.66 -26.83 0.15
C HIS A 389 39.98 -26.38 -1.30
N GLY A 390 40.91 -25.45 -1.48
CA GLY A 390 41.53 -25.20 -2.79
C GLY A 390 40.63 -24.44 -3.78
N LYS A 391 39.57 -23.79 -3.29
CA LYS A 391 38.78 -22.85 -4.07
C LYS A 391 39.30 -21.44 -3.88
N ARG A 392 39.58 -20.75 -4.98
CA ARG A 392 39.95 -19.33 -4.99
C ARG A 392 38.70 -18.47 -4.94
N ARG A 393 38.71 -17.45 -4.10
CA ARG A 393 37.70 -16.39 -4.01
C ARG A 393 38.29 -15.11 -4.57
N MET A 394 37.54 -14.39 -5.39
CA MET A 394 37.91 -13.06 -5.89
C MET A 394 37.08 -12.02 -5.15
N VAL A 395 37.72 -11.02 -4.55
CA VAL A 395 37.04 -10.10 -3.62
C VAL A 395 36.47 -8.86 -4.32
N THR A 396 36.97 -8.47 -5.48
CA THR A 396 36.41 -7.41 -6.33
C THR A 396 36.94 -7.55 -7.75
N GLY A 397 36.10 -7.36 -8.77
CA GLY A 397 36.52 -7.32 -10.18
C GLY A 397 35.63 -6.40 -11.01
N LEU A 398 36.25 -5.42 -11.67
CA LEU A 398 35.64 -4.60 -12.72
C LEU A 398 35.75 -5.37 -14.03
N PHE A 399 34.63 -5.78 -14.61
CA PHE A 399 34.61 -6.44 -15.92
C PHE A 399 34.16 -5.44 -17.01
N ASN A 400 34.24 -5.88 -18.25
CA ASN A 400 33.82 -5.15 -19.45
C ASN A 400 32.95 -6.13 -20.27
N TRP A 401 31.91 -5.66 -20.98
CA TRP A 401 30.86 -6.48 -21.63
C TRP A 401 31.42 -7.34 -22.77
N ASN A 402 32.19 -8.38 -22.47
CA ASN A 402 32.59 -9.37 -23.44
C ASN A 402 31.81 -10.67 -23.16
N GLU A 403 31.34 -11.28 -24.24
CA GLU A 403 30.39 -12.41 -24.29
C GLU A 403 30.77 -13.65 -23.44
N GLU A 404 32.01 -13.75 -22.94
CA GLU A 404 32.54 -14.93 -22.26
C GLU A 404 32.01 -15.17 -20.84
N TYR A 405 31.58 -14.16 -20.07
CA TYR A 405 31.21 -14.39 -18.66
C TYR A 405 29.83 -15.03 -18.48
N PHE A 406 28.88 -14.74 -19.37
CA PHE A 406 27.50 -15.24 -19.22
C PHE A 406 27.30 -16.71 -19.61
N HIS A 407 28.32 -17.37 -20.18
CA HIS A 407 28.29 -18.81 -20.42
C HIS A 407 28.75 -19.64 -19.21
N ASN A 408 29.42 -19.05 -18.21
CA ASN A 408 30.13 -19.81 -17.17
C ASN A 408 29.46 -19.86 -15.78
N THR A 409 28.27 -19.29 -15.58
CA THR A 409 27.47 -19.51 -14.35
C THR A 409 26.50 -20.69 -14.48
N SER A 410 26.95 -21.76 -15.12
CA SER A 410 26.21 -23.02 -15.32
C SER A 410 26.33 -24.01 -14.14
N ALA A 411 26.81 -23.58 -12.97
CA ALA A 411 27.09 -24.49 -11.86
C ALA A 411 26.61 -23.94 -10.51
N SER A 412 25.31 -24.03 -10.21
CA SER A 412 24.83 -24.53 -8.89
C SER A 412 23.34 -24.37 -8.58
N SER A 413 22.49 -23.68 -9.37
CA SER A 413 21.06 -23.68 -9.08
C SER A 413 20.34 -24.82 -9.82
N ASN A 414 19.95 -25.85 -9.07
CA ASN A 414 19.10 -26.98 -9.51
C ASN A 414 17.64 -26.57 -9.82
N TYR A 415 17.38 -25.29 -10.07
CA TYR A 415 16.09 -24.77 -10.46
C TYR A 415 16.28 -24.01 -11.78
N GLY A 416 15.88 -24.65 -12.89
CA GLY A 416 16.00 -24.13 -14.25
C GLY A 416 15.06 -22.95 -14.54
N TYR A 417 15.15 -21.86 -13.77
CA TYR A 417 14.36 -20.65 -13.95
C TYR A 417 15.14 -19.60 -14.76
N HIS A 418 14.49 -19.18 -15.86
CA HIS A 418 14.77 -18.11 -16.82
C HIS A 418 16.15 -17.41 -16.84
N GLN A 419 17.08 -17.96 -17.63
CA GLN A 419 18.35 -17.32 -18.04
C GLN A 419 18.20 -16.00 -18.85
N SER A 420 16.98 -15.54 -19.10
CA SER A 420 16.64 -14.39 -19.95
C SER A 420 16.15 -13.15 -19.18
N ARG A 421 16.02 -13.21 -17.85
CA ARG A 421 15.50 -12.14 -16.99
C ARG A 421 16.45 -11.80 -15.85
N ILE A 422 16.42 -10.55 -15.38
CA ILE A 422 17.36 -9.96 -14.41
C ILE A 422 16.57 -9.33 -13.26
N ASP A 423 16.95 -9.72 -12.04
CA ASP A 423 16.63 -9.01 -10.80
C ASP A 423 17.88 -8.27 -10.31
N ALA A 424 17.82 -6.94 -10.19
CA ALA A 424 19.00 -6.15 -9.87
C ALA A 424 18.65 -4.79 -9.26
N ILE A 425 19.57 -4.22 -8.49
CA ILE A 425 19.56 -2.81 -8.13
C ILE A 425 20.36 -2.03 -9.18
N CYS A 426 19.73 -1.05 -9.81
CA CYS A 426 20.27 -0.30 -10.93
C CYS A 426 20.40 1.18 -10.56
N TRP A 427 21.56 1.77 -10.85
CA TRP A 427 21.73 3.22 -10.84
C TRP A 427 21.30 3.74 -12.20
N LEU A 428 20.34 4.63 -12.18
CA LEU A 428 19.75 5.23 -13.36
C LEU A 428 20.29 6.64 -13.54
N LYS A 429 20.39 7.07 -14.79
CA LYS A 429 20.80 8.43 -15.15
C LYS A 429 19.90 9.48 -14.51
N ASN A 430 18.61 9.16 -14.42
CA ASN A 430 17.58 9.95 -13.75
C ASN A 430 16.30 9.10 -13.61
N VAL A 431 15.32 9.63 -12.90
CA VAL A 431 14.07 8.93 -12.59
C VAL A 431 13.22 8.55 -13.81
N SER A 432 13.37 9.23 -14.96
CA SER A 432 12.52 8.94 -16.14
C SER A 432 12.86 7.60 -16.78
N VAL A 433 14.02 7.01 -16.47
CA VAL A 433 14.41 5.68 -16.95
C VAL A 433 13.48 4.58 -16.39
N MET A 434 12.80 4.84 -15.27
CA MET A 434 11.77 3.97 -14.70
C MET A 434 10.62 3.67 -15.66
N GLU A 435 10.31 4.58 -16.60
CA GLU A 435 9.23 4.39 -17.59
C GLU A 435 9.53 3.27 -18.60
N ARG A 436 10.80 2.86 -18.69
CA ARG A 436 11.29 1.82 -19.61
C ARG A 436 11.67 0.53 -18.90
N LEU A 437 11.60 0.54 -17.57
CA LEU A 437 11.78 -0.63 -16.74
C LEU A 437 10.42 -1.30 -16.51
N PRO A 438 10.39 -2.61 -16.22
CA PRO A 438 9.17 -3.30 -15.87
C PRO A 438 8.41 -2.62 -14.73
N SER A 439 7.08 -2.72 -14.75
CA SER A 439 6.17 -2.00 -13.84
C SER A 439 6.35 -2.36 -12.36
N ASP A 440 6.96 -3.50 -12.11
CA ASP A 440 7.35 -4.03 -10.81
C ASP A 440 8.70 -3.51 -10.31
N SER A 441 9.42 -2.73 -11.12
CA SER A 441 10.63 -2.06 -10.69
C SER A 441 10.30 -0.94 -9.70
N MET A 442 11.04 -0.88 -8.59
CA MET A 442 10.84 0.04 -7.48
C MET A 442 12.01 0.99 -7.33
N LEU A 443 11.75 2.30 -7.24
CA LEU A 443 12.78 3.27 -6.86
C LEU A 443 13.20 3.06 -5.41
N LEU A 444 14.51 3.02 -5.18
CA LEU A 444 15.12 2.96 -3.88
C LEU A 444 15.53 4.38 -3.44
N PRO A 445 15.24 4.77 -2.19
CA PRO A 445 15.52 6.12 -1.71
C PRO A 445 17.00 6.26 -1.35
N VAL A 446 17.85 6.48 -2.36
CA VAL A 446 19.30 6.72 -2.18
C VAL A 446 19.58 8.20 -2.43
N GLU A 447 20.07 8.90 -1.41
CA GLU A 447 20.32 10.34 -1.48
C GLU A 447 21.32 10.68 -2.60
N GLY A 448 21.00 11.69 -3.42
CA GLY A 448 21.85 12.14 -4.53
C GLY A 448 21.88 11.23 -5.76
N HIS A 449 21.26 10.04 -5.71
CA HIS A 449 21.28 9.07 -6.80
C HIS A 449 19.87 8.62 -7.18
N THR A 450 19.64 8.36 -8.47
CA THR A 450 18.43 7.64 -8.89
C THR A 450 18.76 6.16 -8.90
N VAL A 451 18.23 5.41 -7.93
CA VAL A 451 18.47 3.97 -7.82
C VAL A 451 17.14 3.25 -7.89
N ALA A 452 17.08 2.12 -8.58
CA ALA A 452 15.88 1.32 -8.71
C ALA A 452 16.20 -0.17 -8.55
N TRP A 453 15.39 -0.87 -7.77
CA TRP A 453 15.32 -2.31 -7.84
C TRP A 453 14.46 -2.70 -9.05
N VAL A 454 15.02 -3.44 -9.98
CA VAL A 454 14.32 -3.99 -11.14
C VAL A 454 14.04 -5.46 -10.92
N TYR A 455 12.83 -5.88 -11.24
CA TYR A 455 12.35 -7.26 -11.08
C TYR A 455 12.04 -7.87 -12.44
N GLU A 456 12.36 -9.15 -12.61
CA GLU A 456 12.14 -10.00 -13.77
C GLU A 456 12.41 -9.34 -15.14
N THR A 457 13.40 -8.44 -15.21
CA THR A 457 13.56 -7.58 -16.38
C THR A 457 14.25 -8.31 -17.52
N PRO A 458 13.71 -8.30 -18.76
CA PRO A 458 14.37 -8.96 -19.89
C PRO A 458 15.79 -8.45 -20.09
N ARG A 459 16.74 -9.37 -20.24
CA ARG A 459 18.17 -9.07 -20.36
C ARG A 459 18.49 -8.11 -21.51
N GLU A 460 17.85 -8.31 -22.65
CA GLU A 460 17.98 -7.45 -23.84
C GLU A 460 17.55 -6.01 -23.54
N SER A 461 16.47 -5.82 -22.76
CA SER A 461 15.96 -4.49 -22.39
C SER A 461 16.95 -3.75 -21.49
N MET A 462 17.55 -4.44 -20.50
CA MET A 462 18.59 -3.85 -19.66
C MET A 462 19.84 -3.48 -20.47
N ARG A 463 20.24 -4.31 -21.43
CA ARG A 463 21.36 -4.01 -22.34
C ARG A 463 21.08 -2.75 -23.16
N THR A 464 19.90 -2.64 -23.76
CA THR A 464 19.51 -1.44 -24.54
C THR A 464 19.51 -0.17 -23.70
N LEU A 465 18.96 -0.23 -22.48
CA LEU A 465 18.96 0.92 -21.57
C LEU A 465 20.38 1.34 -21.15
N TYR A 466 21.27 0.36 -21.00
CA TYR A 466 22.67 0.63 -20.70
C TYR A 466 23.41 1.25 -21.89
N GLU A 467 23.27 0.68 -23.10
CA GLU A 467 23.91 1.19 -24.34
C GLU A 467 23.47 2.62 -24.67
N GLU A 468 22.24 3.00 -24.31
CA GLU A 468 21.73 4.36 -24.42
C GLU A 468 22.21 5.30 -23.29
N GLY A 469 23.01 4.80 -22.35
CA GLY A 469 23.57 5.52 -21.21
C GLY A 469 22.53 5.90 -20.16
N LEU A 470 21.40 5.19 -20.09
CA LEU A 470 20.28 5.46 -19.18
C LEU A 470 20.40 4.66 -17.88
N VAL A 471 20.97 3.45 -17.94
CA VAL A 471 21.43 2.72 -16.77
C VAL A 471 22.93 2.97 -16.63
N LEU A 472 23.37 3.50 -15.49
CA LEU A 472 24.76 3.88 -15.23
C LEU A 472 25.56 2.73 -14.62
N SER A 473 24.92 1.92 -13.77
CA SER A 473 25.51 0.73 -13.13
C SER A 473 24.38 -0.20 -12.68
N LEU A 474 24.68 -1.48 -12.50
CA LEU A 474 23.74 -2.47 -11.96
C LEU A 474 24.44 -3.40 -10.98
N LEU A 475 23.71 -3.82 -9.95
CA LEU A 475 24.10 -4.77 -8.92
C LEU A 475 23.07 -5.90 -8.95
N ARG A 476 23.48 -7.09 -9.40
CA ARG A 476 22.59 -8.26 -9.41
C ARG A 476 22.58 -8.91 -8.03
N GLU A 477 21.41 -9.14 -7.47
CA GLU A 477 21.23 -9.82 -6.19
C GLU A 477 20.14 -10.89 -6.31
N ASP A 478 20.46 -12.12 -5.93
CA ASP A 478 19.45 -13.15 -5.67
C ASP A 478 19.00 -12.97 -4.21
N PHE A 479 17.89 -12.24 -3.94
CA PHE A 479 17.50 -11.84 -2.59
C PHE A 479 16.18 -12.43 -2.06
N TYR A 480 16.20 -12.83 -0.79
CA TYR A 480 15.05 -13.01 0.09
C TYR A 480 15.12 -11.98 1.24
N PRO A 481 14.06 -11.22 1.53
CA PRO A 481 14.04 -10.22 2.60
C PRO A 481 14.18 -10.88 3.97
N SER A 482 14.97 -10.28 4.87
CA SER A 482 15.34 -10.91 6.15
C SER A 482 14.82 -10.11 7.35
N PRO A 483 14.04 -10.71 8.27
CA PRO A 483 13.29 -10.00 9.33
C PRO A 483 14.13 -9.10 10.24
N HIS A 484 15.40 -9.46 10.50
CA HIS A 484 16.31 -8.64 11.32
C HIS A 484 16.54 -7.21 10.78
N ARG A 485 16.38 -7.02 9.46
CA ARG A 485 16.50 -5.70 8.82
C ARG A 485 15.33 -4.78 9.12
N PHE A 486 14.20 -5.35 9.56
CA PHE A 486 13.00 -4.65 9.99
C PHE A 486 12.96 -4.48 11.52
N GLY A 487 14.08 -4.70 12.21
CA GLY A 487 14.16 -4.55 13.65
C GLY A 487 13.74 -5.77 14.46
N PHE A 488 13.42 -6.90 13.81
CA PHE A 488 13.01 -8.12 14.53
C PHE A 488 14.23 -8.89 15.05
N TYR A 489 14.17 -9.37 16.28
CA TYR A 489 15.10 -10.42 16.70
C TYR A 489 14.78 -11.72 15.95
N THR A 490 15.79 -12.32 15.29
CA THR A 490 15.56 -13.53 14.50
C THR A 490 16.04 -14.76 15.21
N TYR A 491 15.18 -15.76 15.29
CA TYR A 491 15.47 -17.07 15.86
C TYR A 491 15.08 -18.16 14.88
N ALA A 492 15.86 -19.23 14.84
CA ALA A 492 15.46 -20.46 14.16
C ALA A 492 15.81 -21.68 15.00
N ASN A 493 14.96 -22.70 14.88
CA ASN A 493 15.23 -24.02 15.40
C ASN A 493 15.83 -24.87 14.29
N ASP A 494 17.09 -25.27 14.41
CA ASP A 494 17.72 -26.20 13.46
C ASP A 494 17.89 -27.60 14.08
N ASP A 495 17.29 -27.84 15.26
CA ASP A 495 17.46 -29.08 16.02
C ASP A 495 16.24 -29.99 15.88
N TYR A 496 16.41 -31.06 15.10
CA TYR A 496 15.41 -32.11 14.91
C TYR A 496 14.96 -32.81 16.21
N ALA A 497 15.68 -32.64 17.33
CA ALA A 497 15.28 -33.16 18.64
C ALA A 497 14.30 -32.25 19.41
N GLY A 498 13.88 -31.12 18.84
CA GLY A 498 13.00 -30.15 19.53
C GLY A 498 13.77 -29.29 20.55
N GLY A 499 15.04 -29.01 20.26
CA GLY A 499 15.91 -28.21 21.11
C GLY A 499 15.55 -26.72 21.15
N PRO A 500 16.34 -25.89 21.85
CA PRO A 500 16.11 -24.46 21.92
C PRO A 500 16.23 -23.78 20.55
N TYR A 501 15.50 -22.68 20.38
CA TYR A 501 15.72 -21.76 19.28
C TYR A 501 17.06 -21.04 19.45
N HIS A 502 17.75 -20.83 18.34
CA HIS A 502 19.03 -20.12 18.31
C HIS A 502 18.87 -18.78 17.61
N GLN A 503 19.40 -17.73 18.25
CA GLN A 503 19.44 -16.40 17.64
C GLN A 503 20.32 -16.45 16.38
N ARG A 504 19.84 -15.83 15.30
CA ARG A 504 20.50 -15.82 14.00
C ARG A 504 21.19 -14.50 13.73
N LYS A 505 20.39 -13.45 13.59
CA LYS A 505 20.87 -12.10 13.32
C LYS A 505 20.20 -11.12 14.27
N LEU A 506 21.01 -10.20 14.79
CA LEU A 506 20.55 -9.12 15.65
C LEU A 506 20.06 -7.94 14.79
N PRO A 507 18.93 -7.33 15.15
CA PRO A 507 18.53 -6.06 14.57
C PRO A 507 19.45 -4.94 15.09
N GLN A 508 19.86 -4.03 14.21
CA GLN A 508 20.57 -2.82 14.64
C GLN A 508 19.65 -1.84 15.36
N ASN A 509 18.41 -1.69 14.87
CA ASN A 509 17.36 -0.87 15.46
C ASN A 509 16.18 -1.78 15.84
N PRO A 510 16.15 -2.34 17.07
CA PRO A 510 15.08 -3.23 17.49
C PRO A 510 13.71 -2.55 17.39
N VAL A 511 12.75 -3.23 16.78
CA VAL A 511 11.37 -2.73 16.67
C VAL A 511 10.62 -2.98 17.98
N HIS A 512 9.99 -1.93 18.49
CA HIS A 512 9.09 -1.99 19.64
C HIS A 512 7.63 -2.17 19.18
N ILE A 513 6.83 -2.89 19.95
CA ILE A 513 5.44 -3.20 19.60
C ILE A 513 4.55 -1.96 19.40
N ASP A 514 4.87 -0.86 20.07
CA ASP A 514 4.16 0.42 19.89
C ASP A 514 4.42 1.07 18.53
N GLN A 515 5.47 0.67 17.85
CA GLN A 515 5.76 1.05 16.47
C GLN A 515 4.95 0.21 15.48
N LEU A 516 4.23 -0.81 15.93
CA LEU A 516 3.39 -1.64 15.10
C LEU A 516 1.92 -1.28 15.31
N ALA A 517 1.12 -1.40 14.25
CA ALA A 517 -0.30 -1.11 14.23
C ALA A 517 -1.10 -2.21 13.52
N GLY A 518 -2.42 -2.14 13.67
CA GLY A 518 -3.36 -3.05 13.02
C GLY A 518 -3.03 -4.52 13.22
N LYS A 519 -3.09 -5.30 12.12
CA LYS A 519 -2.85 -6.75 12.14
C LYS A 519 -1.42 -7.10 12.51
N THR A 520 -0.44 -6.27 12.12
CA THR A 520 0.98 -6.48 12.45
C THR A 520 1.20 -6.43 13.96
N ARG A 521 0.60 -5.45 14.65
CA ARG A 521 0.64 -5.38 16.12
C ARG A 521 -0.05 -6.57 16.76
N GLU A 522 -1.26 -6.90 16.28
CA GLU A 522 -2.06 -8.03 16.78
C GLU A 522 -1.25 -9.34 16.77
N VAL A 523 -0.68 -9.70 15.61
CA VAL A 523 0.12 -10.92 15.45
C VAL A 523 1.39 -10.88 16.30
N CYS A 524 2.12 -9.77 16.31
CA CYS A 524 3.40 -9.66 17.02
C CYS A 524 3.26 -9.67 18.55
N SER A 525 2.15 -9.13 19.08
CA SER A 525 1.88 -9.01 20.53
C SER A 525 1.14 -10.20 21.13
N HIS A 526 0.63 -11.12 20.30
CA HIS A 526 -0.23 -12.20 20.76
C HIS A 526 0.47 -13.16 21.74
N VAL A 527 1.77 -13.36 21.55
CA VAL A 527 2.62 -14.05 22.52
C VAL A 527 3.53 -13.02 23.19
N HIS A 528 3.50 -12.97 24.51
CA HIS A 528 4.31 -12.05 25.31
C HIS A 528 5.07 -12.79 26.41
N PHE A 529 6.40 -12.64 26.43
CA PHE A 529 7.26 -13.25 27.44
C PHE A 529 7.67 -12.25 28.51
N ALA A 530 7.03 -12.32 29.68
CA ALA A 530 7.22 -11.36 30.78
C ALA A 530 8.63 -11.38 31.42
N SER A 531 9.42 -12.44 31.23
CA SER A 531 10.75 -12.61 31.84
C SER A 531 11.89 -12.75 30.82
N VAL A 532 11.59 -12.64 29.53
CA VAL A 532 12.56 -12.75 28.43
C VAL A 532 13.01 -11.37 28.01
N GLU A 533 14.27 -11.26 27.57
CA GLU A 533 14.81 -10.08 26.91
C GLU A 533 15.62 -10.54 25.70
N PHE A 534 15.12 -10.30 24.48
CA PHE A 534 15.69 -10.92 23.28
C PHE A 534 17.12 -10.46 22.99
N SER A 535 17.49 -9.25 23.41
CA SER A 535 18.86 -8.73 23.28
C SER A 535 19.89 -9.53 24.09
N GLN A 536 19.46 -10.29 25.11
CA GLN A 536 20.34 -11.03 26.03
C GLN A 536 20.21 -12.56 25.90
N MET A 537 19.39 -13.05 24.97
CA MET A 537 19.09 -14.47 24.81
C MET A 537 19.64 -15.02 23.49
N PRO A 538 20.90 -15.49 23.43
CA PRO A 538 21.43 -16.13 22.23
C PRO A 538 20.73 -17.46 21.90
N ARG A 539 20.08 -18.06 22.90
CA ARG A 539 19.24 -19.25 22.79
C ARG A 539 18.03 -19.11 23.70
N PHE A 540 16.91 -19.68 23.29
CA PHE A 540 15.64 -19.56 23.99
C PHE A 540 14.73 -20.76 23.69
N GLN A 541 14.03 -21.30 24.70
CA GLN A 541 13.11 -22.43 24.51
C GLN A 541 11.68 -22.03 24.92
N PRO A 542 10.77 -21.75 23.97
CA PRO A 542 9.39 -21.34 24.26
C PRO A 542 8.63 -22.30 25.18
N ALA A 543 8.92 -23.59 25.10
CA ALA A 543 8.27 -24.64 25.88
C ALA A 543 8.51 -24.54 27.41
N GLU A 544 9.53 -23.79 27.86
CA GLU A 544 9.76 -23.50 29.28
C GLU A 544 8.78 -22.46 29.85
N TYR A 545 8.06 -21.75 28.97
CA TYR A 545 7.22 -20.60 29.32
C TYR A 545 5.75 -20.84 28.96
N PHE A 546 5.48 -21.60 27.90
CA PHE A 546 4.13 -21.88 27.41
C PHE A 546 3.90 -23.36 27.10
N PRO A 547 2.65 -23.85 27.16
CA PRO A 547 2.27 -25.08 26.48
C PRO A 547 2.46 -24.91 24.96
N CYS A 548 3.37 -25.69 24.39
CA CYS A 548 3.67 -25.65 22.97
C CYS A 548 3.16 -26.88 22.23
N ALA A 549 2.87 -26.73 20.94
CA ALA A 549 2.84 -27.84 20.01
C ALA A 549 4.27 -28.17 19.59
N VAL A 550 4.58 -29.46 19.55
CA VAL A 550 5.88 -29.99 19.09
C VAL A 550 5.61 -31.21 18.21
N THR A 551 6.30 -31.29 17.09
CA THR A 551 6.02 -32.27 16.03
C THR A 551 6.22 -33.73 16.46
N TYR A 552 7.06 -33.97 17.48
CA TYR A 552 7.36 -35.32 17.99
C TYR A 552 6.94 -35.56 19.44
N GLY A 553 6.09 -34.70 20.02
CA GLY A 553 5.64 -34.82 21.41
C GLY A 553 6.76 -34.61 22.45
N LYS A 554 7.94 -34.16 22.04
CA LYS A 554 9.12 -33.97 22.89
C LYS A 554 9.82 -32.65 22.61
N TRP A 555 10.47 -32.10 23.62
CA TRP A 555 11.31 -30.90 23.52
C TRP A 555 12.50 -30.99 24.48
N VAL A 556 13.54 -30.20 24.25
CA VAL A 556 14.74 -30.17 25.09
C VAL A 556 14.91 -28.78 25.70
N ASP A 557 15.08 -28.71 27.03
CA ASP A 557 15.29 -27.45 27.74
C ASP A 557 16.69 -26.84 27.48
N LEU A 558 16.92 -25.64 27.98
CA LEU A 558 18.20 -24.94 27.83
C LEU A 558 19.37 -25.68 28.51
N GLU A 559 19.10 -26.52 29.52
CA GLU A 559 20.07 -27.38 30.19
C GLU A 559 20.37 -28.69 29.44
N GLY A 560 19.59 -29.03 28.41
CA GLY A 560 19.76 -30.23 27.60
C GLY A 560 18.93 -31.43 28.07
N ASN A 561 17.99 -31.27 28.99
CA ASN A 561 17.08 -32.34 29.42
C ASN A 561 15.90 -32.47 28.46
N ALA A 562 15.57 -33.70 28.09
CA ALA A 562 14.42 -33.99 27.24
C ALA A 562 13.14 -34.11 28.07
N HIS A 563 12.11 -33.40 27.65
CA HIS A 563 10.76 -33.38 28.20
C HIS A 563 9.78 -33.94 27.17
N SER A 564 8.71 -34.58 27.63
CA SER A 564 7.61 -35.04 26.77
C SER A 564 6.35 -34.27 27.14
N TYR A 565 5.56 -33.87 26.15
CA TYR A 565 4.19 -33.43 26.40
C TYR A 565 3.30 -34.67 26.51
N ASP A 566 2.49 -34.74 27.57
CA ASP A 566 1.47 -35.78 27.74
C ASP A 566 0.33 -35.66 26.72
#